data_AF-A0A1M6NDY3-F1
#
_entry.id   AF-A0A1M6NDY3-F1
#
_cell.length_a   1.000
_cell.length_b   1.000
_cell.length_c   1.000
_cell.angle_alpha   90.00
_cell.angle_beta   90.00
_cell.angle_gamma   90.00
#
_symmetry.space_group_name_H-M   'P 1'
#
loop_
_entity.id
_entity.type
_entity.pdbx_description
1 polymer ?
#
loop_
_entity_poly.entity_id
_entity_poly.type
_entity_poly.pdbx_seq_one_letter_code
_entity_poly.pdbx_strand_id
1 'polypeptide(L)'
;MKINRMTICYLCNKQTEKSKYGSAHTHLQKTGEQRDFVGAGDGEGYFEQDYRCTTCKAIFTLSTQKINLAWHLRPSDGVEDSL
;
A
#
# COMPACT_ATOMS: atom_id res chain seq x y z
N MET A 1 -12.28 -20.19 11.94
CA MET A 1 -11.12 -19.27 11.91
C MET A 1 -11.63 -17.85 11.69
N LYS A 2 -11.56 -16.98 12.70
CA LYS A 2 -11.86 -15.56 12.51
C LYS A 2 -10.54 -14.84 12.27
N ILE A 3 -10.26 -14.54 11.02
CA ILE A 3 -9.21 -13.59 10.66
C ILE A 3 -9.71 -12.24 11.18
N ASN A 4 -9.14 -11.74 12.27
CA ASN A 4 -9.34 -10.36 12.70
C ASN A 4 -8.65 -9.46 11.67
N ARG A 5 -9.34 -9.22 10.54
CA ARG A 5 -8.99 -8.11 9.66
C ARG A 5 -9.02 -6.87 10.53
N MET A 6 -7.88 -6.19 10.68
CA MET A 6 -7.88 -4.81 11.13
C MET A 6 -9.01 -4.10 10.39
N THR A 7 -9.99 -3.58 11.13
CA THR A 7 -11.05 -2.77 10.54
C THR A 7 -10.39 -1.49 10.04
N ILE A 8 -9.90 -1.54 8.80
CA ILE A 8 -9.40 -0.34 8.11
C ILE A 8 -10.57 0.63 7.98
N CYS A 9 -10.30 1.94 8.07
CA CYS A 9 -11.37 2.92 8.00
C CYS A 9 -12.06 2.87 6.62
N TYR A 10 -13.29 3.39 6.54
CA TYR A 10 -14.07 3.43 5.30
C TYR A 10 -13.27 3.98 4.10
N LEU A 11 -12.47 5.03 4.31
CA LEU A 11 -11.63 5.63 3.28
C LEU A 11 -10.48 4.71 2.83
N CYS A 12 -9.89 3.94 3.74
CA CYS A 12 -8.87 2.94 3.42
C CYS A 12 -9.48 1.74 2.67
N ASN A 13 -10.71 1.34 3.00
CA ASN A 13 -11.43 0.32 2.24
C ASN A 13 -11.61 0.78 0.79
N LYS A 14 -12.12 2.01 0.59
CA LYS A 14 -12.20 2.63 -0.74
C LYS A 14 -10.85 2.83 -1.42
N GLN A 15 -9.76 2.96 -0.67
CA GLN A 15 -8.42 3.05 -1.25
C GLN A 15 -8.00 1.75 -1.96
N THR A 16 -8.38 0.58 -1.43
CA THR A 16 -8.05 -0.72 -2.04
C THR A 16 -8.69 -0.92 -3.42
N GLU A 17 -9.78 -0.21 -3.70
CA GLU A 17 -10.52 -0.27 -4.96
C GLU A 17 -9.94 0.66 -6.04
N LYS A 18 -8.94 1.51 -5.72
CA LYS A 18 -8.42 2.52 -6.65
C LYS A 18 -7.38 1.95 -7.62
N SER A 19 -7.39 2.50 -8.84
CA SER A 19 -6.32 2.29 -9.82
C SER A 19 -5.04 3.06 -9.45
N LYS A 20 -3.95 2.82 -10.19
CA LYS A 20 -2.66 3.51 -10.00
C LYS A 20 -2.69 5.02 -10.18
N TYR A 21 -3.71 5.53 -10.85
CA TYR A 21 -3.91 6.97 -11.05
C TYR A 21 -4.74 7.60 -9.92
N GLY A 22 -5.34 6.78 -9.05
CA GLY A 22 -6.08 7.27 -7.90
C GLY A 22 -5.14 7.81 -6.83
N SER A 23 -5.35 9.06 -6.42
CA SER A 23 -4.58 9.67 -5.34
C SER A 23 -4.84 8.99 -3.99
N ALA A 24 -3.88 9.13 -3.07
CA ALA A 24 -4.08 8.82 -1.66
C ALA A 24 -5.26 9.63 -1.11
N HIS A 25 -6.11 9.03 -0.26
CA HIS A 25 -7.11 9.80 0.48
C HIS A 25 -6.44 10.67 1.55
N THR A 26 -7.18 11.66 2.06
CA THR A 26 -6.67 12.75 2.91
C THR A 26 -5.93 12.33 4.19
N HIS A 27 -6.11 11.10 4.68
CA HIS A 27 -5.46 10.61 5.90
C HIS A 27 -4.27 9.68 5.63
N LEU A 28 -3.96 9.38 4.37
CA LEU A 28 -2.77 8.62 4.00
C LEU A 28 -1.58 9.58 3.83
N GLN A 29 -0.57 9.40 4.66
CA GLN A 29 0.67 10.17 4.60
C GLN A 29 1.80 9.29 4.11
N LYS A 30 2.65 9.82 3.22
CA LYS A 30 3.86 9.10 2.76
C LYS A 30 4.72 8.73 3.96
N THR A 31 5.24 7.51 3.96
CA THR A 31 6.18 7.01 4.96
C THR A 31 7.44 6.54 4.28
N GLY A 32 8.59 7.06 4.73
CA GLY A 32 9.88 6.76 4.14
C GLY A 32 10.03 7.31 2.72
N GLU A 33 11.12 6.90 2.09
CA GLU A 33 11.48 7.33 0.73
C GLU A 33 10.82 6.43 -0.32
N GLN A 34 10.64 6.99 -1.51
CA GLN A 34 10.21 6.24 -2.69
C GLN A 34 11.30 5.24 -3.06
N ARG A 35 10.89 4.01 -3.38
CA ARG A 35 11.79 2.95 -3.84
C ARG A 35 11.67 2.86 -5.36
N ASP A 36 12.74 3.20 -6.06
CA ASP A 36 12.81 3.12 -7.51
C ASP A 36 13.40 1.78 -7.94
N PHE A 37 12.65 1.04 -8.76
CA PHE A 37 13.03 -0.22 -9.33
C PHE A 37 13.31 -0.02 -10.82
N VAL A 38 14.60 0.12 -11.15
CA VAL A 38 15.05 0.19 -12.54
C VAL A 38 14.96 -1.21 -13.15
N GLY A 39 14.25 -1.34 -14.28
CA GLY A 39 14.18 -2.60 -15.00
C GLY A 39 15.56 -3.00 -15.53
N ALA A 40 15.96 -4.25 -15.33
CA ALA A 40 17.10 -4.80 -16.05
C ALA A 40 16.66 -5.11 -17.49
N GLY A 41 16.86 -4.16 -18.43
CA GLY A 41 16.56 -4.31 -19.86
C GLY A 41 15.46 -3.37 -20.39
N ASP A 42 14.76 -3.78 -21.46
CA ASP A 42 13.79 -3.02 -22.28
C ASP A 42 12.47 -2.63 -21.55
N GLY A 43 12.38 -2.90 -20.25
CA GLY A 43 11.20 -2.61 -19.44
C GLY A 43 11.24 -1.20 -18.86
N GLU A 44 10.11 -0.51 -18.90
CA GLU A 44 9.93 0.70 -18.08
C GLU A 44 10.14 0.34 -16.61
N GLY A 45 11.05 1.06 -15.93
CA GLY A 45 11.19 0.97 -14.48
C GLY A 45 9.88 1.34 -13.77
N TYR A 46 9.74 0.90 -12.53
CA TYR A 46 8.59 1.26 -11.69
C TYR A 46 9.07 1.76 -10.34
N PHE A 47 8.18 2.39 -9.59
CA PHE A 47 8.47 2.83 -8.24
C PHE A 47 7.40 2.36 -7.27
N GLU A 48 7.79 2.27 -6.01
CA GLU A 48 6.88 2.04 -4.90
C GLU A 48 7.00 3.14 -3.86
N GLN A 49 5.86 3.53 -3.29
CA GLN A 49 5.79 4.47 -2.17
C GLN A 49 4.86 3.94 -1.10
N ASP A 50 5.35 3.87 0.14
CA ASP A 50 4.53 3.50 1.27
C ASP A 50 3.78 4.72 1.84
N TYR A 51 2.57 4.46 2.31
CA TYR A 51 1.69 5.42 2.97
C TYR A 51 1.13 4.81 4.25
N ARG A 52 1.01 5.59 5.31
CA ARG A 52 0.35 5.20 6.56
C ARG A 52 -0.88 6.07 6.79
N CYS A 53 -1.99 5.40 7.09
CA CYS A 53 -3.23 6.09 7.46
C CYS A 53 -3.12 6.62 8.89
N THR A 54 -3.31 7.92 9.09
CA THR A 54 -3.27 8.51 10.43
C THR A 54 -4.46 8.09 11.30
N THR A 55 -5.59 7.71 10.68
CA THR A 55 -6.83 7.27 11.34
C THR A 55 -6.79 5.82 11.83
N CYS A 56 -6.53 4.86 10.94
CA CYS A 56 -6.58 3.42 11.28
C CYS A 56 -5.20 2.75 11.34
N LYS A 57 -4.11 3.51 11.12
CA LYS A 57 -2.72 3.05 11.13
C LYS A 57 -2.38 1.98 10.07
N ALA A 58 -3.32 1.65 9.19
CA ALA A 58 -3.08 0.80 8.03
C ALA A 58 -1.97 1.36 7.14
N ILE A 59 -1.15 0.46 6.59
CA ILE A 59 -0.04 0.79 5.70
C ILE A 59 -0.41 0.33 4.29
N PHE A 60 -0.21 1.19 3.32
CA PHE A 60 -0.44 0.91 1.91
C PHE A 60 0.82 1.14 1.11
N THR A 61 1.08 0.31 0.10
CA THR A 61 2.12 0.53 -0.89
C THR A 61 1.46 0.90 -2.20
N LEU A 62 1.79 2.08 -2.73
CA LEU A 62 1.46 2.48 -4.10
C LEU A 62 2.55 1.95 -5.03
N SER A 63 2.20 1.13 -6.01
CA SER A 63 3.11 0.67 -7.07
C SER A 63 2.66 1.19 -8.44
N THR A 64 3.61 1.68 -9.24
CA THR A 64 3.36 2.04 -10.64
C THR A 64 3.52 0.89 -11.63
N GLN A 65 3.92 -0.28 -11.13
CA GLN A 65 4.07 -1.48 -11.95
C GLN A 65 2.73 -1.85 -12.60
N LYS A 66 2.77 -2.25 -13.88
CA LYS A 66 1.55 -2.52 -14.68
C LYS A 66 0.79 -3.79 -14.26
N ILE A 67 1.30 -4.59 -13.32
CA ILE A 67 0.96 -6.02 -13.23
C ILE A 67 -0.06 -6.35 -12.12
N ASN A 68 -0.18 -5.60 -11.02
CA ASN A 68 -1.21 -5.89 -10.02
C ASN A 68 -1.55 -4.68 -9.14
N LEU A 69 -2.80 -4.67 -8.64
CA LEU A 69 -3.42 -3.72 -7.71
C LEU A 69 -2.51 -2.58 -7.23
N ALA A 70 -2.68 -1.40 -7.82
CA ALA A 70 -1.76 -0.30 -7.55
C ALA A 70 -1.63 0.09 -6.07
N TRP A 71 -2.64 -0.19 -5.25
CA TRP A 71 -2.64 0.05 -3.81
C TRP A 71 -2.70 -1.28 -3.05
N HIS A 72 -1.57 -1.70 -2.51
CA HIS A 72 -1.46 -2.92 -1.71
C HIS A 72 -1.55 -2.58 -0.22
N LEU A 73 -2.56 -3.10 0.48
CA LEU A 73 -2.63 -3.03 1.94
C LEU A 73 -1.56 -3.97 2.52
N ARG A 74 -0.60 -3.42 3.27
CA ARG A 74 0.38 -4.21 4.02
C ARG A 74 -0.22 -4.65 5.37
N PRO A 75 0.06 -5.90 5.82
CA PRO A 75 -0.12 -6.23 7.23
C PRO A 75 0.69 -5.24 8.06
N SER A 76 0.10 -4.62 9.08
CA SER A 76 0.89 -3.81 10.01
C SER A 76 1.87 -4.74 10.73
N ASP A 77 3.17 -4.44 10.69
CA ASP A 77 4.22 -5.16 11.40
C ASP A 77 3.93 -5.16 12.92
N GLY A 78 3.19 -6.17 13.36
CA GLY A 78 2.65 -6.31 14.71
C GLY A 78 1.91 -7.62 14.93
N VAL A 79 2.15 -8.63 14.10
CA VAL A 79 1.93 -10.02 14.47
C VAL A 79 3.27 -10.71 14.29
N GLU A 80 3.98 -10.85 15.41
CA GLU A 80 4.91 -11.95 15.57
C GLU A 80 4.10 -13.24 15.37
N ASP A 81 4.10 -13.78 14.16
CA ASP A 81 3.87 -15.21 14.00
C ASP A 81 5.09 -15.89 14.62
N SER A 82 5.02 -16.08 15.94
CA SER A 82 5.84 -17.06 16.63
C SER A 82 5.44 -18.43 16.09
N LEU A 83 6.29 -18.97 15.21
CA LEU A 83 6.39 -20.39 14.92
C LEU A 83 7.74 -20.88 15.45
#